data_AF-A0A3B9YY82-F1
#
_entry.id   AF-A0A3B9YY82-F1
#
_cell.length_a   1.000
_cell.length_b   1.000
_cell.length_c   1.000
_cell.angle_alpha   90.00
_cell.angle_beta   90.00
_cell.angle_gamma   90.00
#
_symmetry.space_group_name_H-M   'P 1'
#
loop_
_entity.id
_entity.type
_entity.pdbx_description
1 polymer ?
#
loop_
_entity_poly.entity_id
_entity_poly.type
_entity_poly.pdbx_seq_one_letter_code
_entity_poly.pdbx_strand_id
1 'polypeptide(L)'
;EIGRINNIQVAQDEINRAIVAQARQYPGQEQKIMEFYRNNPDAMAQLRAPIFEEKVIDFLCTQIKINDQVVSREELFMDPDDLAPKLVHA
;
A
#
# COMPACT_ATOMS: atom_id res chain seq x y z
N GLU A 1 5.91 12.39 -6.39
CA GLU A 1 5.19 13.50 -7.05
C GLU A 1 3.75 13.18 -7.49
N ILE A 2 3.47 11.99 -8.05
CA ILE A 2 2.15 11.60 -8.60
C ILE A 2 0.98 11.84 -7.63
N GLY A 3 1.08 11.38 -6.38
CA GLY A 3 -0.01 11.56 -5.40
C GLY A 3 -0.25 13.02 -5.00
N ARG A 4 0.79 13.87 -4.99
CA ARG A 4 0.67 15.30 -4.71
C ARG A 4 0.01 16.05 -5.85
N ILE A 5 0.42 15.77 -7.09
CA ILE A 5 -0.14 16.40 -8.30
C ILE A 5 -1.62 16.04 -8.46
N ASN A 6 -1.98 14.79 -8.21
CA ASN A 6 -3.36 14.30 -8.35
C ASN A 6 -4.20 14.52 -7.10
N ASN A 7 -3.70 15.30 -6.13
CA ASN A 7 -4.39 15.63 -4.88
C ASN A 7 -4.96 14.40 -4.16
N ILE A 8 -4.20 13.30 -4.16
CA ILE A 8 -4.55 12.09 -3.41
C ILE A 8 -4.41 12.44 -1.93
N GLN A 9 -5.45 12.16 -1.16
CA GLN A 9 -5.48 12.45 0.28
C GLN A 9 -5.91 11.21 1.05
N VAL A 10 -5.28 11.01 2.20
CA VAL A 10 -5.70 9.98 3.16
C VAL A 10 -6.78 10.57 4.04
N ALA A 11 -7.97 9.97 4.00
CA ALA A 11 -9.10 10.38 4.81
C ALA A 11 -8.93 9.96 6.27
N GLN A 12 -9.52 10.72 7.19
CA GLN A 12 -9.43 10.43 8.62
C GLN A 12 -10.01 9.05 8.98
N ASP A 13 -11.07 8.62 8.30
CA ASP A 13 -11.66 7.30 8.53
C ASP A 13 -10.75 6.14 8.11
N GLU A 14 -9.90 6.33 7.10
CA GLU A 14 -8.90 5.34 6.69
C GLU A 14 -7.86 5.15 7.78
N ILE A 15 -7.41 6.26 8.36
CA ILE A 15 -6.49 6.25 9.50
C ILE A 15 -7.15 5.57 10.70
N ASN A 16 -8.39 5.92 11.03
CA ASN A 16 -9.13 5.32 12.14
C ASN A 16 -9.28 3.80 11.96
N ARG A 17 -9.59 3.33 10.75
CA ARG A 17 -9.65 1.90 10.42
C ARG A 17 -8.30 1.21 10.61
N ALA A 18 -7.21 1.83 10.20
CA ALA A 18 -5.87 1.29 10.38
C ALA A 18 -5.47 1.21 11.87
N ILE A 19 -5.85 2.18 12.70
CA ILE A 19 -5.64 2.12 14.16
C ILE A 19 -6.41 0.95 14.76
N VAL A 20 -7.69 0.78 14.40
CA VAL A 20 -8.51 -0.34 14.89
C VAL A 20 -7.93 -1.68 14.45
N ALA A 21 -7.44 -1.77 13.20
CA ALA A 21 -6.77 -2.97 12.70
C ALA A 21 -5.51 -3.27 13.51
N GLN A 22 -4.73 -2.25 13.87
CA GLN A 22 -3.57 -2.44 14.74
C GLN A 22 -3.95 -2.85 16.16
N ALA A 23 -4.94 -2.21 16.76
CA ALA A 23 -5.40 -2.56 18.12
C ALA A 23 -5.82 -4.04 18.22
N ARG A 24 -6.43 -4.60 17.16
CA ARG A 24 -6.79 -6.03 17.09
C ARG A 24 -5.59 -6.98 17.14
N GLN A 25 -4.39 -6.52 16.77
CA GLN A 25 -3.17 -7.32 16.86
C GLN A 25 -2.63 -7.41 18.30
N TYR A 26 -3.15 -6.59 19.22
CA TYR A 26 -2.72 -6.54 20.62
C TYR A 26 -3.89 -6.68 21.61
N PRO A 27 -4.44 -7.91 21.78
CA PRO A 27 -5.54 -8.16 22.71
C PRO A 27 -5.20 -7.74 24.15
N GLY A 28 -6.12 -7.04 24.81
CA GLY A 28 -5.95 -6.52 26.18
C GLY A 28 -5.12 -5.24 26.29
N GLN A 29 -4.63 -4.70 25.17
CA GLN A 29 -3.91 -3.43 25.11
C GLN A 29 -4.53 -2.43 24.12
N GLU A 30 -5.76 -2.68 23.67
CA GLU A 30 -6.43 -1.94 22.61
C GLU A 30 -6.53 -0.44 22.94
N GLN A 31 -6.91 -0.11 24.19
CA GLN A 31 -6.99 1.27 24.66
C GLN A 31 -5.63 1.99 24.61
N LYS A 32 -4.54 1.30 25.00
CA LYS A 32 -3.19 1.88 24.96
C LYS A 32 -2.73 2.15 23.53
N ILE A 33 -3.08 1.27 22.58
CA ILE A 33 -2.78 1.47 21.16
C ILE A 33 -3.53 2.70 20.62
N MET A 34 -4.82 2.82 20.95
CA MET A 34 -5.64 3.97 20.54
C MET A 34 -5.09 5.29 21.10
N GLU A 35 -4.71 5.31 22.38
CA GLU A 35 -4.11 6.48 23.03
C GLU A 35 -2.72 6.83 22.46
N PHE A 36 -1.89 5.82 22.19
CA PHE A 36 -0.57 6.00 21.61
C PHE A 36 -0.67 6.77 20.29
N TYR A 37 -1.53 6.31 19.37
CA TYR A 37 -1.70 6.99 18.08
C TYR A 37 -2.38 8.36 18.21
N ARG A 38 -3.32 8.54 19.15
CA ARG A 38 -3.94 9.85 19.39
C ARG A 38 -2.93 10.89 19.87
N ASN A 39 -1.97 10.49 20.69
CA ASN A 39 -1.02 11.41 21.33
C ASN A 39 0.33 11.51 20.59
N ASN A 40 0.55 10.69 19.56
CA ASN A 40 1.80 10.64 18.82
C ASN A 40 1.56 10.94 17.32
N PRO A 41 1.73 12.21 16.90
CA PRO A 41 1.58 12.62 15.49
C PRO A 41 2.54 11.88 14.55
N ASP A 42 3.74 11.54 14.99
CA ASP A 42 4.72 10.82 14.16
C ASP A 42 4.26 9.39 13.91
N ALA A 43 3.72 8.72 14.93
CA ALA A 43 3.10 7.40 14.77
C ALA A 43 1.89 7.45 13.82
N MET A 44 1.14 8.55 13.84
CA MET A 44 0.07 8.77 12.86
C MET A 44 0.59 8.99 11.43
N ALA A 45 1.68 9.72 11.27
CA ALA A 45 2.32 9.89 9.97
C ALA A 45 2.84 8.55 9.41
N GLN A 46 3.42 7.71 10.27
CA GLN A 46 3.85 6.35 9.90
C GLN A 46 2.69 5.47 9.45
N LEU A 47 1.51 5.63 10.04
CA LEU A 47 0.32 4.90 9.61
C LEU A 47 -0.27 5.45 8.30
N ARG A 48 -0.14 6.76 8.06
CA ARG A 48 -0.60 7.41 6.82
C ARG A 48 0.23 7.01 5.59
N ALA A 49 1.53 6.84 5.75
CA ALA A 49 2.45 6.54 4.65
C ALA A 49 2.02 5.31 3.81
N PRO A 50 1.81 4.12 4.39
CA PRO A 50 1.39 2.94 3.63
C PRO A 50 -0.01 3.11 3.02
N ILE A 51 -0.96 3.75 3.72
CA ILE A 51 -2.30 4.02 3.18
C ILE A 51 -2.20 4.94 1.96
N PHE A 52 -1.34 5.95 2.01
CA PHE A 52 -1.12 6.83 0.88
C PHE A 52 -0.49 6.11 -0.31
N GLU A 53 0.47 5.22 -0.06
CA GLU A 53 1.12 4.41 -1.09
C GLU A 53 0.10 3.52 -1.82
N GLU A 54 -0.74 2.78 -1.08
CA GLU A 54 -1.81 1.97 -1.68
C GLU A 54 -2.73 2.80 -2.57
N LYS A 55 -3.17 3.98 -2.10
CA LYS A 55 -4.03 4.88 -2.89
C LYS A 55 -3.35 5.40 -4.15
N VAL A 56 -2.04 5.65 -4.11
CA VAL A 56 -1.27 6.06 -5.29
C VAL A 56 -1.19 4.92 -6.29
N ILE A 57 -0.98 3.69 -5.83
CA ILE A 57 -0.95 2.49 -6.68
C ILE A 57 -2.32 2.27 -7.31
N ASP A 58 -3.39 2.30 -6.52
CA ASP A 58 -4.77 2.15 -7.02
C ASP A 58 -5.07 3.21 -8.07
N PHE A 59 -4.74 4.47 -7.81
CA PHE A 59 -4.90 5.54 -8.78
C PHE A 59 -4.12 5.25 -10.06
N LEU A 60 -2.84 4.85 -9.96
CA LEU A 60 -2.02 4.52 -11.12
C LEU A 60 -2.64 3.38 -11.95
N CYS A 61 -3.13 2.32 -11.29
CA CYS A 61 -3.82 1.21 -11.92
C CYS A 61 -5.05 1.66 -12.74
N THR A 62 -5.74 2.73 -12.35
CA THR A 62 -6.84 3.30 -13.16
C THR A 62 -6.37 4.09 -14.39
N GLN A 63 -5.13 4.54 -14.41
CA GLN A 63 -4.57 5.38 -15.49
C GLN A 63 -3.77 4.58 -16.52
N ILE A 64 -3.39 3.35 -16.20
CA ILE A 64 -2.56 2.50 -17.06
C ILE A 64 -3.37 1.37 -17.68
N LYS A 65 -2.89 0.87 -18.83
CA LYS A 65 -3.41 -0.36 -19.41
C LYS A 65 -2.84 -1.55 -18.65
N ILE A 66 -3.71 -2.35 -18.05
CA ILE A 66 -3.34 -3.63 -17.44
C ILE A 66 -3.42 -4.71 -18.53
N ASN A 67 -2.31 -5.44 -18.73
CA ASN A 67 -2.25 -6.57 -19.63
C ASN A 67 -1.99 -7.83 -18.81
N ASP A 68 -2.81 -8.86 -18.99
CA ASP A 68 -2.60 -10.16 -18.38
C ASP A 68 -1.72 -11.01 -19.29
N GLN A 69 -0.70 -11.66 -18.73
CA GLN A 69 0.15 -12.61 -19.44
C GLN A 69 0.16 -13.94 -18.70
N VAL A 70 -0.12 -15.01 -19.43
CA VAL A 70 -0.02 -16.38 -18.92
C VAL A 70 1.43 -16.81 -19.01
N VAL A 71 2.02 -17.19 -17.87
CA VAL A 71 3.40 -17.67 -17.77
C VAL A 71 3.43 -19.07 -17.16
N SER A 72 4.49 -19.84 -17.47
CA SER A 72 4.75 -21.11 -16.82
C SER A 72 5.22 -20.94 -15.38
N ARG A 73 5.20 -22.02 -14.59
CA ARG A 73 5.73 -22.01 -13.22
C ARG A 73 7.21 -21.65 -13.22
N GLU A 74 7.98 -22.27 -14.11
CA GLU A 74 9.41 -22.05 -14.24
C GLU A 74 9.70 -20.57 -14.51
N GLU A 75 8.97 -19.94 -15.45
CA GLU A 75 9.12 -18.51 -15.76
C GLU A 75 8.73 -17.60 -14.59
N LEU A 76 7.70 -17.93 -13.81
CA LEU A 76 7.29 -17.14 -12.65
C LEU A 76 8.37 -17.06 -11.56
N PHE A 77 9.21 -18.09 -11.44
CA PHE A 77 10.28 -18.18 -10.44
C PHE A 77 11.68 -17.85 -11.00
N MET A 78 11.79 -17.51 -12.28
CA MET A 78 13.06 -17.05 -12.86
C MET A 78 13.46 -15.69 -12.29
N ASP A 79 14.77 -15.42 -12.28
CA ASP A 79 15.29 -14.12 -11.88
C ASP A 79 14.73 -13.01 -12.81
N PRO A 80 14.27 -11.86 -12.27
CA PRO A 80 13.77 -10.76 -13.09
C PRO A 80 14.75 -10.31 -14.19
N ASP A 81 16.05 -10.37 -13.93
CA ASP A 81 17.09 -9.97 -14.89
C ASP A 81 17.17 -10.96 -16.07
N ASP A 82 16.87 -12.25 -15.83
CA ASP A 82 16.75 -13.29 -16.86
C ASP A 82 15.39 -13.25 -17.59
N LEU A 83 14.40 -12.56 -17.01
CA LEU A 83 13.04 -12.40 -17.55
C LEU A 83 12.93 -11.22 -18.53
N ALA A 84 13.62 -10.12 -18.23
CA ALA A 84 13.55 -8.85 -18.97
C ALA A 84 13.73 -8.96 -20.50
N PRO A 85 14.60 -9.83 -21.05
CA PRO A 85 14.76 -9.97 -22.50
C PRO A 85 13.54 -10.58 -23.22
N LYS A 86 12.67 -11.31 -22.50
CA LYS A 86 11.53 -12.04 -23.10
C LYS A 86 10.23 -11.24 -23.14
N LEU A 87 10.10 -10.20 -22.31
CA LEU A 87 8.86 -9.43 -22.15
C LEU A 87 8.75 -8.20 -23.06
N VAL A 88 9.83 -7.79 -23.74
CA VAL A 88 9.88 -6.54 -24.52
C VAL A 88 9.27 -6.66 -25.94
N HIS A 89 8.81 -7.86 -26.34
CA HIS A 89 8.30 -8.12 -27.69
C HIS A 89 6.85 -8.63 -27.78
N ALA A 90 6.04 -8.48 -26.72
CA ALA A 90 4.62 -8.86 -26.74
C ALA A 90 3.68 -7.64 -26.65
#